data_AF-A0A099EXR7-F1
#
_entry.id   AF-A0A099EXR7-F1
#
_cell.length_a   1.000
_cell.length_b   1.000
_cell.length_c   1.000
_cell.angle_alpha   90.00
_cell.angle_beta   90.00
_cell.angle_gamma   90.00
#
_symmetry.space_group_name_H-M   'P 1'
#
loop_
_entity.id
_entity.type
_entity.pdbx_description
1 polymer ?
#
loop_
_entity_poly.entity_id
_entity_poly.type
_entity_poly.pdbx_seq_one_letter_code
_entity_poly.pdbx_strand_id
1 'polypeptide(L)'
;MDGKMLARLGAVVFVAIAITAAVVEMTRKEEPSEDFSTRTVESRRDPLREAQRRCQQLGATAANDAECLRVWAETRDRFLRPSPAPASPSSSEGR
;
A
#
# COMPACT_ATOMS: atom_id res chain seq x y z
N MET A 1 -26.39 -9.32 -36.02
CA MET A 1 -26.01 -8.26 -35.07
C MET A 1 -25.84 -6.98 -35.85
N ASP A 2 -26.60 -5.95 -35.52
CA ASP A 2 -26.57 -4.67 -36.23
C ASP A 2 -25.18 -4.03 -36.15
N GLY A 3 -24.47 -3.96 -37.27
CA GLY A 3 -23.14 -3.36 -37.33
C GLY A 3 -23.11 -1.90 -36.84
N LYS A 4 -24.25 -1.20 -36.94
CA LYS A 4 -24.43 0.14 -36.35
C LYS A 4 -24.43 0.12 -34.82
N MET A 5 -24.98 -0.92 -34.19
CA MET A 5 -24.97 -1.07 -32.74
C MET A 5 -23.56 -1.40 -32.24
N LEU A 6 -22.83 -2.25 -32.97
CA LEU A 6 -21.43 -2.58 -32.66
C LEU A 6 -20.50 -1.37 -32.80
N ALA A 7 -20.68 -0.56 -33.86
CA ALA A 7 -19.91 0.67 -34.04
C ALA A 7 -20.16 1.70 -32.93
N ARG A 8 -21.42 1.86 -32.51
CA ARG A 8 -21.78 2.73 -31.38
C ARG A 8 -21.17 2.24 -30.07
N LEU A 9 -21.24 0.94 -29.81
CA LEU A 9 -20.64 0.35 -28.61
C LEU A 9 -19.12 0.58 -28.58
N GLY A 10 -18.43 0.34 -29.70
CA GLY A 10 -17.00 0.61 -29.82
C GLY A 10 -16.63 2.07 -29.56
N ALA A 11 -17.40 3.01 -30.13
CA ALA A 11 -17.20 4.43 -29.90
C ALA A 11 -17.38 4.83 -28.42
N VAL A 12 -18.42 4.31 -27.76
CA VAL A 12 -18.68 4.60 -26.34
C VAL A 12 -17.56 4.07 -25.45
N VAL A 13 -17.10 2.84 -25.70
CA VAL A 13 -15.97 2.24 -24.94
C VAL A 13 -14.70 3.05 -25.14
N PHE A 14 -14.39 3.45 -26.37
CA PHE A 14 -13.20 4.26 -26.66
C PHE A 14 -13.25 5.62 -25.95
N VAL A 15 -14.40 6.30 -25.97
CA VAL A 15 -14.60 7.58 -25.27
C VAL A 15 -14.45 7.40 -23.75
N ALA A 16 -15.01 6.33 -23.17
CA ALA A 16 -14.88 6.04 -21.75
C ALA A 16 -13.42 5.81 -21.33
N ILE A 17 -12.65 5.07 -22.14
CA ILE A 17 -11.21 4.85 -21.92
C ILE A 17 -10.45 6.18 -22.00
N ALA A 18 -10.73 7.01 -23.01
CA ALA A 18 -10.08 8.30 -23.19
C ALA A 18 -10.32 9.26 -22.01
N ILE A 19 -11.56 9.33 -21.51
CA ILE A 19 -11.91 10.15 -20.33
C ILE A 19 -11.16 9.64 -19.09
N THR A 20 -11.17 8.32 -18.87
CA THR A 20 -10.48 7.73 -17.72
C THR A 20 -8.98 8.02 -17.76
N ALA A 21 -8.35 7.89 -18.93
CA ALA A 21 -6.94 8.21 -19.12
C ALA A 21 -6.65 9.70 -18.85
N ALA A 22 -7.50 10.61 -19.33
CA ALA A 22 -7.34 12.05 -19.10
C ALA A 22 -7.46 12.41 -17.60
N VAL A 23 -8.42 11.81 -16.88
CA VAL A 23 -8.55 12.00 -15.43
C VAL A 23 -7.30 11.49 -14.70
N VAL A 24 -6.78 10.32 -15.06
CA VAL A 24 -5.56 9.78 -14.45
C VAL A 24 -4.35 10.67 -14.74
N GLU A 25 -4.19 11.17 -15.97
CA GLU A 25 -3.12 12.12 -16.31
C GLU A 25 -3.23 13.42 -15.52
N MET A 26 -4.43 13.97 -15.36
CA MET A 26 -4.66 15.18 -14.55
C MET A 26 -4.31 14.93 -13.08
N THR A 27 -4.79 13.84 -12.48
CA THR A 27 -4.45 13.49 -11.09
C THR A 27 -2.95 13.25 -10.90
N ARG A 28 -2.29 12.58 -11.85
CA ARG A 28 -0.82 12.35 -11.81
C ARG A 28 0.01 13.62 -11.89
N LYS A 29 -0.50 14.68 -12.52
CA LYS A 29 0.20 15.96 -12.63
C LYS A 29 0.06 16.80 -11.36
N GLU A 30 -0.99 16.57 -10.59
CA GLU A 30 -1.32 17.25 -9.34
C GLU A 30 -0.70 16.57 -8.11
N GLU A 31 -0.31 15.30 -8.23
CA GLU A 31 0.54 14.59 -7.29
C GLU A 31 2.02 14.88 -7.64
N PRO A 32 2.70 15.86 -7.00
CA PRO A 32 4.15 15.82 -7.01
C PRO A 32 4.53 14.43 -6.49
N SER A 33 5.44 13.77 -7.21
CA SER A 33 5.96 12.44 -6.85
C SER A 33 6.80 12.55 -5.57
N GLU A 34 6.16 12.84 -4.45
CA GLU A 34 6.77 13.14 -3.16
C GLU A 34 6.04 12.39 -2.05
N ASP A 35 5.99 11.05 -2.14
CA ASP A 35 5.71 10.22 -0.96
C ASP A 35 6.28 8.78 -1.05
N PHE A 36 7.17 8.52 -2.02
CA PHE A 36 7.96 7.28 -2.03
C PHE A 36 9.33 7.43 -1.36
N SER A 37 9.77 8.66 -1.08
CA SER A 37 11.12 8.91 -0.54
C SER A 37 11.22 8.63 0.98
N THR A 38 10.13 8.76 1.74
CA THR A 38 10.13 8.54 3.20
C THR A 38 10.03 7.06 3.61
N ARG A 39 9.61 6.15 2.71
CA ARG A 39 9.51 4.70 2.99
C ARG A 39 10.83 3.93 2.80
N THR A 40 11.84 4.55 2.20
CA THR A 40 12.98 3.83 1.63
C THR A 40 14.13 3.56 2.61
N VAL A 41 14.24 4.29 3.74
CA VAL A 41 15.40 4.15 4.64
C VAL A 41 15.19 3.09 5.74
N GLU A 42 13.97 2.89 6.28
CA GLU A 42 13.72 1.90 7.36
C GLU A 42 13.45 0.47 6.83
N SER A 43 12.97 0.32 5.58
CA SER A 43 12.55 -0.97 4.99
C SER A 43 13.71 -1.83 4.47
N ARG A 44 14.96 -1.40 4.57
CA ARG A 44 16.08 -2.01 3.82
C ARG A 44 16.59 -3.34 4.39
N ARG A 45 16.22 -3.74 5.61
CA ARG A 45 16.66 -5.02 6.23
C ARG A 45 15.67 -5.62 7.24
N ASP A 46 14.37 -5.50 7.01
CA ASP A 46 13.42 -6.13 7.93
C ASP A 46 13.21 -7.61 7.54
N PRO A 47 13.81 -8.59 8.26
CA PRO A 47 13.61 -10.02 7.98
C PRO A 47 12.13 -10.41 8.06
N LEU A 48 11.34 -9.67 8.83
CA LEU A 48 9.90 -9.90 8.94
C LEU A 48 9.17 -9.67 7.62
N ARG A 49 9.63 -8.73 6.79
CA ARG A 49 9.02 -8.42 5.50
C ARG A 49 9.31 -9.50 4.46
N GLU A 50 10.47 -10.13 4.53
CA GLU A 50 10.83 -11.28 3.68
C GLU A 50 10.01 -12.52 4.08
N ALA A 51 9.94 -12.80 5.38
CA ALA A 51 9.11 -13.88 5.91
C ALA A 51 7.62 -13.69 5.56
N GLN A 52 7.12 -12.45 5.65
CA GLN A 52 5.75 -12.12 5.27
C GLN A 52 5.48 -12.40 3.79
N ARG A 53 6.40 -12.02 2.89
CA ARG A 53 6.26 -12.30 1.45
C ARG A 53 6.23 -13.79 1.15
N ARG A 54 7.10 -14.57 1.80
CA ARG A 54 7.12 -16.04 1.67
C ARG A 54 5.78 -16.64 2.08
N CYS A 55 5.23 -16.22 3.22
CA CYS A 55 3.92 -16.67 3.69
C CYS A 55 2.77 -16.23 2.78
N GLN A 56 2.86 -15.05 2.15
CA GLN A 56 1.88 -14.60 1.16
C GLN A 56 1.89 -15.46 -0.11
N GLN A 57 3.07 -15.91 -0.56
CA GLN A 57 3.20 -16.78 -1.74
C GLN A 57 2.56 -18.16 -1.51
N LEU A 58 2.51 -18.64 -0.27
CA LEU A 58 1.81 -19.87 0.10
C LEU A 58 0.28 -19.72 0.10
N GLY A 59 -0.24 -18.48 0.15
CA GLY A 59 -1.66 -18.20 0.10
C GLY A 59 -2.44 -18.86 1.24
N ALA A 60 -3.56 -19.51 0.92
CA ALA A 60 -4.42 -20.16 1.91
C ALA A 60 -3.70 -21.27 2.71
N THR A 61 -2.68 -21.91 2.14
CA THR A 61 -1.90 -22.96 2.81
C THR A 61 -1.17 -22.42 4.05
N ALA A 62 -0.75 -21.15 4.03
CA ALA A 62 -0.08 -20.51 5.17
C ALA A 62 -0.97 -20.41 6.42
N ALA A 63 -2.30 -20.50 6.28
CA ALA A 63 -3.20 -20.50 7.43
C ALA A 63 -3.03 -21.73 8.34
N ASN A 64 -2.44 -22.81 7.82
CA ASN A 64 -2.15 -24.03 8.58
C ASN A 64 -0.66 -24.13 8.98
N ASP A 65 0.17 -23.13 8.64
CA ASP A 65 1.59 -23.10 8.95
C ASP A 65 1.84 -22.24 10.19
N ALA A 66 2.37 -22.87 11.25
CA ALA A 66 2.63 -22.21 12.53
C ALA A 66 3.67 -21.07 12.43
N GLU A 67 4.64 -21.18 11.52
CA GLU A 67 5.65 -20.13 11.28
C GLU A 67 4.99 -18.90 10.64
N CYS A 68 4.12 -19.12 9.66
CA CYS A 68 3.39 -18.03 9.01
C CYS A 68 2.39 -17.34 9.93
N LEU A 69 1.68 -18.09 10.77
CA LEU A 69 0.81 -17.51 11.79
C LEU A 69 1.58 -16.59 12.75
N ARG A 70 2.79 -16.99 13.16
CA ARG A 70 3.67 -16.18 14.02
C ARG A 70 4.11 -14.89 13.32
N VAL A 71 4.51 -14.96 12.05
CA VAL A 71 4.93 -13.80 11.25
C VAL A 71 3.80 -12.77 11.12
N TRP A 72 2.56 -13.21 10.91
CA TRP A 72 1.42 -12.31 10.84
C TRP A 72 1.08 -11.66 12.18
N ALA A 73 1.12 -12.42 13.28
CA ALA A 73 0.93 -11.87 14.62
C ALA A 73 1.96 -10.78 14.92
N GLU A 74 3.25 -11.05 14.66
CA GLU A 74 4.34 -10.10 14.90
C GLU A 74 4.22 -8.85 14.02
N THR A 75 3.85 -9.01 12.74
CA THR A 75 3.61 -7.88 11.83
C THR A 75 2.45 -7.01 12.31
N ARG A 76 1.35 -7.62 12.74
CA ARG A 76 0.18 -6.93 13.28
C ARG A 76 0.54 -6.16 14.55
N ASP A 77 1.25 -6.80 15.48
CA ASP A 77 1.61 -6.19 16.77
C ASP A 77 2.55 -5.00 16.56
N ARG A 78 3.44 -5.06 15.57
CA ARG A 78 4.28 -3.91 15.19
C ARG A 78 3.47 -2.76 14.58
N PHE A 79 2.47 -3.07 13.76
CA PHE A 79 1.59 -2.07 13.17
C PHE A 79 0.69 -1.39 14.22
N LEU A 80 0.20 -2.16 15.18
CA LEU A 80 -0.68 -1.68 16.25
C LEU A 80 0.08 -1.05 17.42
N ARG A 81 1.42 -1.06 17.41
CA ARG A 81 2.22 -0.46 18.48
C ARG A 81 1.99 1.06 18.51
N PRO A 82 1.54 1.64 19.64
CA PRO A 82 1.50 3.09 19.78
C PRO A 82 2.90 3.67 19.56
N SER A 83 3.00 4.72 18.72
CA SER A 83 4.24 5.48 18.62
C SER A 83 4.63 5.93 20.03
N PRO A 84 5.89 5.71 20.48
CA PRO A 84 6.30 6.19 21.79
C PRO A 84 6.02 7.68 21.85
N ALA A 85 5.20 8.10 22.81
CA ALA A 85 4.92 9.51 23.04
C ALA A 85 6.28 10.22 23.19
N PRO A 86 6.53 11.32 22.46
CA PRO A 86 7.77 12.05 22.64
C PRO A 86 7.90 12.42 24.12
N ALA A 87 9.01 12.02 24.73
CA ALA A 87 9.28 12.35 26.12
C ALA A 87 9.17 13.86 26.28
N SER A 88 8.17 14.32 27.04
CA SER A 88 8.02 15.73 27.37
C SER A 88 9.32 16.17 28.04
N PRO A 89 9.99 17.24 27.58
CA PRO A 89 11.17 17.74 28.27
C PRO A 89 10.70 18.15 29.66
N SER A 90 11.08 17.37 30.66
CA SER A 90 10.91 17.73 32.06
C SER A 90 11.55 19.09 32.24
N SER A 91 10.70 20.10 32.44
CA SER A 91 11.08 21.42 32.89
C SER A 91 11.94 21.24 34.12
N SER A 92 13.26 21.37 33.96
CA SER A 92 14.18 21.55 35.07
C SER A 92 13.89 22.93 35.65
N GLU A 93 12.83 22.99 36.45
CA GLU A 93 12.46 24.13 37.25
C GLU A 93 13.48 24.24 38.39
N GLY A 94 14.16 25.38 38.44
CA GLY A 94 15.23 25.63 39.39
C GLY A 94 14.76 25.61 40.83
N ARG A 95 15.59 25.05 41.70
CA ARG A 95 15.78 25.49 43.08
C ARG A 95 17.14 25.02 43.60
#